data_AF-A0A354Y712-F1
#
_entry.id   AF-A0A354Y712-F1
#
_cell.length_a   1.000
_cell.length_b   1.000
_cell.length_c   1.000
_cell.angle_alpha   90.00
_cell.angle_beta   90.00
_cell.angle_gamma   90.00
#
_symmetry.space_group_name_H-M   'P 1'
#
loop_
_entity.id
_entity.type
_entity.pdbx_description
1 polymer ?
#
loop_
_entity_poly.entity_id
_entity_poly.type
_entity_poly.pdbx_seq_one_letter_code
_entity_poly.pdbx_strand_id
1 'polypeptide(L)'
;MRSPFDILEAYERRSLAHAVQLPERQFAENIWRGVGYRVGTRRLVSDFREVVEIVPMPPVTPVPGAQPWLLGVGNLRGNLFPVVDLKQFMEGRRTVLHEGQRVLIMRQAGGDVALTIDELYGQRSFEESQAVETGELAQGRYAHFIDRAFRSDTQDWGVFSLSLLSRTPEFRQAAA
;
A
#
# COMPACT_ATOMS: atom_id res chain seq x y z
N MET A 1 -18.71 -46.58 16.58
CA MET A 1 -18.44 -45.45 15.66
C MET A 1 -17.36 -44.60 16.30
N ARG A 2 -16.32 -44.19 15.56
CA ARG A 2 -15.35 -43.23 16.10
C ARG A 2 -16.03 -41.87 16.24
N SER A 3 -15.78 -41.18 17.35
CA SER A 3 -16.24 -39.81 17.55
C SER A 3 -15.51 -38.89 16.57
N PRO A 4 -16.16 -37.81 16.07
CA PRO A 4 -15.47 -36.75 15.33
C PRO A 4 -14.22 -36.22 16.05
N PHE A 5 -14.23 -36.25 17.38
CA PHE A 5 -13.10 -35.83 18.21
C PHE A 5 -11.89 -36.76 18.09
N ASP A 6 -12.12 -38.08 18.02
CA ASP A 6 -11.05 -39.09 17.85
C ASP A 6 -10.35 -38.93 16.49
N ILE A 7 -11.09 -38.46 15.48
CA ILE A 7 -10.55 -38.20 14.15
C ILE A 7 -9.64 -36.98 14.20
N LEU A 8 -10.06 -35.90 14.86
CA LEU A 8 -9.25 -34.68 15.01
C LEU A 8 -7.97 -34.95 15.81
N GLU A 9 -8.06 -35.68 16.91
CA GLU A 9 -6.90 -36.04 17.71
C GLU A 9 -5.91 -36.92 16.91
N ALA A 10 -6.41 -37.84 16.09
CA ALA A 10 -5.57 -38.62 15.20
C ALA A 10 -4.92 -37.77 14.09
N TYR A 11 -5.60 -36.72 13.59
CA TYR A 11 -5.00 -35.77 12.65
C TYR A 11 -3.91 -34.92 13.30
N GLU A 12 -4.15 -34.39 14.50
CA GLU A 12 -3.18 -33.61 15.25
C GLU A 12 -1.91 -34.43 15.55
N ARG A 13 -2.09 -35.66 16.05
CA ARG A 13 -0.96 -36.56 16.37
C ARG A 13 -0.11 -36.90 15.15
N ARG A 14 -0.73 -37.10 13.98
CA ARG A 14 -0.02 -37.32 12.70
C ARG A 14 0.62 -36.03 12.16
N SER A 15 -0.03 -34.88 12.32
CA SER A 15 0.53 -33.58 11.92
C SER A 15 1.76 -33.21 12.74
N LEU A 16 1.77 -33.54 14.04
CA LEU A 16 2.93 -33.31 14.91
C LEU A 16 4.04 -34.34 14.65
N ALA A 17 3.71 -35.61 14.42
CA ALA A 17 4.69 -36.64 14.08
C ALA A 17 5.31 -36.44 12.69
N HIS A 18 4.59 -35.83 11.75
CA HIS A 18 5.06 -35.41 10.43
C HIS A 18 5.26 -33.91 10.31
N ALA A 19 5.51 -33.21 11.43
CA ALA A 19 6.04 -31.87 11.36
C ALA A 19 7.43 -31.98 10.72
N VAL A 20 7.47 -31.87 9.38
CA VAL A 20 8.68 -31.58 8.65
C VAL A 20 9.28 -30.41 9.39
N GLN A 21 10.48 -30.58 9.95
CA GLN A 21 11.33 -29.46 10.28
C GLN A 21 11.53 -28.73 8.96
N LEU A 22 10.64 -27.78 8.66
CA LEU A 22 10.86 -26.79 7.62
C LEU A 22 12.25 -26.25 7.91
N PRO A 23 13.19 -26.28 6.95
CA PRO A 23 14.50 -25.68 7.16
C PRO A 23 14.27 -24.34 7.82
N GLU A 24 14.82 -24.18 9.02
CA GLU A 24 14.63 -22.98 9.82
C GLU A 24 14.88 -21.78 8.92
N ARG A 25 13.87 -20.90 8.92
CA ARG A 25 13.70 -19.55 8.39
C ARG A 25 14.95 -18.64 8.29
N GLN A 26 16.11 -19.12 7.87
CA GLN A 26 17.32 -18.30 7.68
C GLN A 26 17.23 -17.44 6.40
N PHE A 27 16.32 -17.75 5.47
CA PHE A 27 16.06 -16.92 4.29
C PHE A 27 15.02 -15.79 4.52
N ALA A 28 14.41 -15.70 5.71
CA ALA A 28 13.30 -14.78 5.95
C ALA A 28 13.71 -13.40 6.49
N GLU A 29 14.95 -13.21 6.95
CA GLU A 29 15.35 -11.96 7.61
C GLU A 29 15.75 -10.84 6.63
N ASN A 30 16.08 -11.17 5.38
CA ASN A 30 16.56 -10.20 4.36
C ASN A 30 15.57 -9.92 3.22
N ILE A 31 14.29 -10.28 3.37
CA ILE A 31 13.27 -10.02 2.35
C ILE A 31 12.35 -8.89 2.81
N TRP A 32 12.42 -7.75 2.13
CA TRP A 32 11.47 -6.67 2.29
C TRP A 32 10.18 -7.00 1.53
N ARG A 33 9.00 -6.74 2.11
CA ARG A 33 7.70 -7.04 1.48
C ARG A 33 6.71 -5.89 1.62
N GLY A 34 5.91 -5.69 0.59
CA GLY A 34 4.92 -4.63 0.57
C GLY A 34 3.90 -4.75 -0.57
N VAL A 35 3.04 -3.75 -0.68
CA VAL A 35 2.07 -3.57 -1.75
C VAL A 35 2.69 -2.71 -2.85
N GLY A 36 2.85 -3.26 -4.04
CA GLY A 36 3.34 -2.55 -5.21
C GLY A 36 2.20 -1.87 -5.98
N TYR A 37 2.41 -0.62 -6.37
CA TYR A 37 1.47 0.18 -7.15
C TYR A 37 2.19 1.25 -7.99
N ARG A 38 1.46 1.95 -8.87
CA ARG A 38 1.98 3.04 -9.70
C ARG A 38 1.27 4.35 -9.39
N VAL A 39 2.04 5.43 -9.35
CA VAL A 39 1.55 6.81 -9.35
C VAL A 39 2.26 7.57 -10.46
N GLY A 40 1.51 8.10 -11.42
CA GLY A 40 2.06 8.65 -12.65
C GLY A 40 2.92 7.61 -13.38
N THR A 41 4.20 7.90 -13.55
CA THR A 41 5.18 6.98 -14.16
C THR A 41 6.00 6.20 -13.13
N ARG A 42 5.88 6.51 -11.84
CA ARG A 42 6.71 5.93 -10.77
C ARG A 42 6.07 4.67 -10.20
N ARG A 43 6.86 3.59 -10.14
CA ARG A 43 6.50 2.37 -9.42
C ARG A 43 6.93 2.51 -7.97
N LEU A 44 5.98 2.32 -7.09
CA LEU A 44 6.13 2.51 -5.67
C LEU A 44 5.75 1.22 -4.95
N VAL A 45 6.30 1.05 -3.77
CA VAL A 45 5.93 -0.03 -2.88
C VAL A 45 5.84 0.48 -1.45
N SER A 46 4.77 0.15 -0.74
CA SER A 46 4.59 0.52 0.66
C SER A 46 4.49 -0.72 1.53
N ASP A 47 4.95 -0.61 2.77
CA ASP A 47 4.86 -1.69 3.74
C ASP A 47 3.38 -2.05 3.98
N PHE A 48 3.08 -3.35 4.08
CA PHE A 48 1.71 -3.83 4.33
C PHE A 48 1.11 -3.26 5.61
N ARG A 49 1.94 -2.94 6.61
CA ARG A 49 1.49 -2.37 7.89
C ARG A 49 0.98 -0.95 7.74
N GLU A 50 1.34 -0.25 6.67
CA GLU A 50 0.87 1.10 6.37
C GLU A 50 -0.38 1.14 5.48
N VAL A 51 -0.73 0.01 4.86
CA VAL A 51 -1.92 -0.14 4.01
C VAL A 51 -3.01 -0.86 4.80
N VAL A 52 -4.12 -0.16 5.06
CA VAL A 52 -5.28 -0.70 5.78
C VAL A 52 -6.04 -1.69 4.91
N GLU A 53 -6.42 -1.26 3.71
CA GLU A 53 -7.08 -2.12 2.72
C GLU A 53 -6.91 -1.53 1.30
N ILE A 54 -7.23 -2.34 0.29
CA ILE A 54 -7.24 -1.93 -1.12
C ILE A 54 -8.63 -2.23 -1.65
N VAL A 55 -9.31 -1.20 -2.14
CA VAL A 55 -10.71 -1.32 -2.57
C VAL A 55 -10.92 -0.70 -3.94
N PRO A 56 -11.97 -1.10 -4.68
CA PRO A 56 -12.43 -0.34 -5.83
C PRO A 56 -12.72 1.11 -5.46
N MET A 57 -12.39 2.04 -6.35
CA MET A 57 -12.68 3.45 -6.13
C MET A 57 -14.19 3.67 -5.97
N PRO A 58 -14.65 4.21 -4.82
CA PRO A 58 -16.06 4.52 -4.63
C PRO A 58 -16.44 5.78 -5.44
N PRO A 59 -17.74 6.00 -5.70
CA PRO A 59 -18.22 7.30 -6.13
C PRO A 59 -17.77 8.39 -5.15
N VAL A 60 -17.26 9.50 -5.67
CA VAL A 60 -16.71 10.60 -4.87
C VAL A 60 -17.64 11.82 -4.96
N THR A 61 -18.00 12.37 -3.81
CA THR A 61 -18.74 13.63 -3.69
C THR A 61 -17.75 14.76 -3.44
N PRO A 62 -17.61 15.75 -4.34
CA PRO A 62 -16.67 16.85 -4.18
C PRO A 62 -16.94 17.68 -2.92
N VAL A 63 -15.87 18.19 -2.30
CA VAL A 63 -15.95 19.12 -1.16
C VAL A 63 -15.64 20.54 -1.65
N PRO A 64 -16.56 21.51 -1.53
CA PRO A 64 -16.31 22.89 -1.91
C PRO A 64 -15.17 23.52 -1.10
N GLY A 65 -14.34 24.33 -1.75
CA GLY A 65 -13.22 25.02 -1.09
C GLY A 65 -12.09 24.10 -0.61
N ALA A 66 -12.07 22.84 -1.06
CA ALA A 66 -10.97 21.94 -0.76
C ALA A 66 -9.77 22.16 -1.69
N GLN A 67 -8.60 21.73 -1.22
CA GLN A 67 -7.39 21.68 -2.01
C GLN A 67 -7.60 20.84 -3.29
N PRO A 68 -6.98 21.19 -4.44
CA PRO A 68 -7.24 20.51 -5.71
C PRO A 68 -6.95 19.00 -5.70
N TRP A 69 -6.02 18.55 -4.86
CA TRP A 69 -5.68 17.14 -4.69
C TRP A 69 -6.70 16.36 -3.85
N LEU A 70 -7.61 17.00 -3.12
CA LEU A 70 -8.73 16.33 -2.49
C LEU A 70 -9.86 16.20 -3.51
N LEU A 71 -10.11 14.98 -3.98
CA LEU A 71 -11.21 14.70 -4.90
C LEU A 71 -12.57 14.88 -4.23
N GLY A 72 -12.65 14.63 -2.92
CA GLY A 72 -13.84 14.82 -2.11
C GLY A 72 -13.97 13.74 -1.04
N VAL A 73 -15.20 13.32 -0.77
CA VAL A 73 -15.53 12.26 0.19
C VAL A 73 -16.20 11.09 -0.53
N GLY A 74 -15.73 9.88 -0.26
CA GLY A 74 -16.32 8.63 -0.75
C GLY A 74 -16.94 7.84 0.40
N ASN A 75 -17.95 7.02 0.08
CA ASN A 75 -18.56 6.10 1.04
C ASN A 75 -18.08 4.67 0.79
N LEU A 76 -17.42 4.08 1.78
CA LEU A 76 -17.00 2.68 1.77
C LEU A 76 -17.66 1.96 2.96
N ARG A 77 -18.58 1.06 2.65
CA ARG A 77 -19.30 0.23 3.65
C ARG A 77 -19.95 1.06 4.77
N GLY A 78 -20.50 2.23 4.43
CA GLY A 78 -21.17 3.13 5.38
C GLY A 78 -20.24 4.12 6.08
N ASN A 79 -18.93 3.99 5.90
CA ASN A 79 -17.94 4.92 6.45
C ASN A 79 -17.52 5.93 5.39
N LEU A 80 -17.43 7.19 5.78
CA LEU A 80 -17.00 8.28 4.90
C LEU A 80 -15.49 8.45 4.97
N PHE A 81 -14.84 8.46 3.81
CA PHE A 81 -13.39 8.63 3.69
C PHE A 81 -13.07 9.82 2.78
N PRO A 82 -12.11 10.69 3.17
CA PRO A 82 -11.49 11.60 2.22
C PRO A 82 -10.83 10.81 1.10
N VAL A 83 -11.09 11.21 -0.15
CA VAL A 83 -10.47 10.60 -1.32
C VAL A 83 -9.50 11.60 -1.94
N VAL A 84 -8.23 11.20 -2.02
CA VAL A 84 -7.12 12.04 -2.44
C VAL A 84 -6.55 11.56 -3.76
N ASP A 85 -6.36 12.50 -4.69
CA ASP A 85 -5.54 12.32 -5.88
C ASP A 85 -4.06 12.37 -5.50
N LEU A 86 -3.46 11.20 -5.28
CA LEU A 86 -2.07 11.11 -4.82
C LEU A 86 -1.12 11.67 -5.89
N LYS A 87 -1.38 11.42 -7.17
CA LYS A 87 -0.57 11.98 -8.26
C LYS A 87 -0.67 13.51 -8.29
N GLN A 88 -1.86 14.06 -8.08
CA GLN A 88 -2.04 15.51 -8.03
C GLN A 88 -1.32 16.11 -6.83
N PHE A 89 -1.36 15.45 -5.67
CA PHE A 89 -0.60 15.88 -4.50
C PHE A 89 0.92 15.79 -4.72
N MET A 90 1.40 14.74 -5.39
CA MET A 90 2.83 14.48 -5.57
C MET A 90 3.46 15.24 -6.74
N GLU A 91 2.74 15.39 -7.84
CA GLU A 91 3.25 15.88 -9.12
C GLU A 91 2.54 17.14 -9.62
N GLY A 92 1.51 17.62 -8.93
CA GLY A 92 0.68 18.74 -9.36
C GLY A 92 -0.18 18.43 -10.61
N ARG A 93 -0.21 17.17 -11.05
CA ARG A 93 -0.95 16.73 -12.25
C ARG A 93 -2.03 15.74 -11.88
N ARG A 94 -3.26 16.01 -12.33
CA ARG A 94 -4.42 15.18 -12.02
C ARG A 94 -4.31 13.79 -12.63
N THR A 95 -4.79 12.79 -11.90
CA THR A 95 -4.95 11.43 -12.39
C THR A 95 -6.13 11.36 -13.35
N VAL A 96 -5.97 10.61 -14.43
CA VAL A 96 -7.09 10.29 -15.33
C VAL A 96 -7.84 9.11 -14.72
N LEU A 97 -9.00 9.39 -14.14
CA LEU A 97 -9.82 8.37 -13.51
C LEU A 97 -10.41 7.45 -14.58
N HIS A 98 -10.43 6.16 -14.31
CA HIS A 98 -10.94 5.14 -15.22
C HIS A 98 -11.70 4.04 -14.47
N GLU A 99 -12.55 3.30 -15.18
CA GLU A 99 -13.30 2.19 -14.59
C GLU A 99 -12.36 1.13 -14.05
N GLY A 100 -12.68 0.59 -12.86
CA GLY A 100 -11.86 -0.43 -12.21
C GLY A 100 -10.65 0.12 -11.45
N GLN A 101 -10.42 1.44 -11.42
CA GLN A 101 -9.38 2.04 -10.61
C GLN A 101 -9.51 1.63 -9.13
N ARG A 102 -8.37 1.39 -8.49
CA ARG A 102 -8.28 1.02 -7.07
C ARG A 102 -7.81 2.20 -6.24
N VAL A 103 -8.21 2.22 -4.98
CA VAL A 103 -7.68 3.14 -3.97
C VAL A 103 -7.01 2.35 -2.86
N LEU A 104 -5.91 2.91 -2.34
CA LEU A 104 -5.23 2.44 -1.14
C LEU A 104 -5.82 3.18 0.06
N ILE A 105 -6.30 2.45 1.06
CA ILE A 105 -6.71 3.04 2.33
C ILE A 105 -5.51 3.05 3.26
N MET A 106 -5.16 4.22 3.80
CA MET A 106 -4.11 4.37 4.80
C MET A 106 -4.67 5.01 6.07
N ARG A 107 -3.99 4.77 7.19
CA ARG A 107 -4.34 5.38 8.47
C ARG A 107 -3.76 6.77 8.60
N GLN A 108 -4.56 7.72 9.07
CA GLN A 108 -4.11 9.04 9.48
C GLN A 108 -4.72 9.42 10.83
N ALA A 109 -4.04 10.30 11.57
CA ALA A 109 -4.62 10.92 12.75
C ALA A 109 -5.89 11.69 12.36
N GLY A 110 -7.03 11.34 12.96
CA GLY A 110 -8.34 11.94 12.67
C GLY A 110 -9.19 11.17 11.66
N GLY A 111 -8.71 10.06 11.11
CA GLY A 111 -9.49 9.16 10.25
C GLY A 111 -8.66 8.53 9.14
N ASP A 112 -9.13 7.40 8.62
CA ASP A 112 -8.52 6.74 7.47
C ASP A 112 -8.77 7.55 6.18
N VAL A 113 -7.83 7.48 5.23
CA VAL A 113 -7.84 8.26 3.98
C VAL A 113 -7.66 7.32 2.79
N ALA A 114 -8.42 7.55 1.72
CA ALA A 114 -8.31 6.82 0.46
C ALA A 114 -7.39 7.57 -0.51
N LEU A 115 -6.35 6.90 -1.00
CA LEU A 115 -5.40 7.41 -1.98
C LEU A 115 -5.67 6.74 -3.34
N THR A 116 -5.88 7.55 -4.38
CA THR A 116 -5.90 7.01 -5.74
C THR A 116 -4.51 6.56 -6.19
N ILE A 117 -4.48 5.50 -6.98
CA ILE A 117 -3.30 4.98 -7.67
C ILE A 117 -3.62 4.75 -9.13
N ASP A 118 -2.64 4.88 -10.01
CA ASP A 118 -2.83 4.62 -11.44
C ASP A 118 -2.95 3.11 -11.72
N GLU A 119 -2.25 2.27 -10.95
CA GLU A 119 -2.23 0.83 -11.17
C GLU A 119 -1.83 0.07 -9.90
N LEU A 120 -2.45 -1.09 -9.67
CA LEU A 120 -2.12 -1.99 -8.58
C LEU A 120 -1.37 -3.21 -9.11
N TYR A 121 -0.20 -3.50 -8.54
CA TYR A 121 0.60 -4.68 -8.88
C TYR A 121 0.48 -5.80 -7.83
N GLY A 122 -0.10 -5.50 -6.67
CA GLY A 122 -0.31 -6.46 -5.58
C GLY A 122 0.94 -6.65 -4.74
N GLN A 123 1.08 -7.81 -4.10
CA GLN A 123 2.23 -8.11 -3.25
C GLN A 123 3.54 -8.10 -4.05
N ARG A 124 4.57 -7.47 -3.47
CA ARG A 124 5.94 -7.49 -3.95
C ARG A 124 6.89 -7.87 -2.82
N SER A 125 8.00 -8.47 -3.19
CA SER A 125 9.04 -8.92 -2.27
C SER A 125 10.39 -8.65 -2.92
N PHE A 126 11.32 -8.11 -2.15
CA PHE A 126 12.65 -7.75 -2.62
C PHE A 126 13.69 -8.26 -1.62
N GLU A 127 14.76 -8.83 -2.13
CA GLU A 127 15.95 -9.15 -1.35
C GLU A 127 16.83 -7.91 -1.19
N GLU A 128 17.63 -7.87 -0.13
CA GLU A 128 18.60 -6.79 0.07
C GLU A 128 19.62 -6.68 -1.08
N SER A 129 19.93 -7.81 -1.74
CA SER A 129 20.78 -7.87 -2.95
C SER A 129 20.21 -7.07 -4.13
N GLN A 130 18.91 -6.76 -4.10
CA GLN A 130 18.21 -5.98 -5.11
C GLN A 130 18.17 -4.48 -4.80
N ALA A 131 18.76 -4.04 -3.68
CA ALA A 131 18.79 -2.64 -3.32
C ALA A 131 19.56 -1.81 -4.36
N VAL A 132 18.99 -0.65 -4.71
CA VAL A 132 19.60 0.31 -5.63
C VAL A 132 19.47 1.72 -5.05
N GLU A 133 20.28 2.63 -5.57
CA GLU A 133 20.12 4.06 -5.28
C GLU A 133 18.72 4.54 -5.70
N THR A 134 18.11 5.40 -4.90
CA THR A 134 16.74 5.88 -5.15
C THR A 134 16.63 6.68 -6.45
N GLY A 135 17.69 7.38 -6.85
CA GLY A 135 17.83 8.01 -8.16
C GLY A 135 16.61 8.84 -8.57
N GLU A 136 16.07 8.55 -9.76
CA GLU A 136 14.93 9.30 -10.33
C GLU A 136 13.61 9.10 -9.57
N LEU A 137 13.46 8.00 -8.84
CA LEU A 137 12.24 7.70 -8.09
C LEU A 137 12.02 8.74 -6.98
N ALA A 138 13.09 9.16 -6.32
CA ALA A 138 13.08 10.13 -5.22
C ALA A 138 13.24 11.60 -5.68
N GLN A 139 13.00 11.93 -6.95
CA GLN A 139 13.06 13.34 -7.40
C GLN A 139 11.83 14.16 -6.98
N GLY A 140 12.05 15.45 -6.72
CA GLY A 140 10.99 16.39 -6.37
C GLY A 140 10.35 16.06 -5.02
N ARG A 141 9.02 16.14 -4.92
CA ARG A 141 8.30 15.87 -3.66
C ARG A 141 8.49 14.43 -3.16
N TYR A 142 8.78 13.48 -4.05
CA TYR A 142 8.99 12.08 -3.68
C TYR A 142 10.23 11.87 -2.78
N ALA A 143 11.22 12.78 -2.81
CA ALA A 143 12.41 12.72 -1.96
C ALA A 143 12.09 12.62 -0.46
N HIS A 144 10.96 13.19 -0.03
CA HIS A 144 10.54 13.21 1.37
C HIS A 144 9.91 11.89 1.83
N PHE A 145 9.54 11.02 0.90
CA PHE A 145 8.75 9.82 1.18
C PHE A 145 9.40 8.53 0.71
N ILE A 146 10.50 8.62 -0.06
CA ILE A 146 11.26 7.47 -0.58
C ILE A 146 12.66 7.48 0.03
N ASP A 147 12.91 6.55 0.94
CA ASP A 147 14.21 6.37 1.61
C ASP A 147 15.05 5.26 0.98
N ARG A 148 14.40 4.28 0.33
CA ARG A 148 15.02 3.12 -0.29
C ARG A 148 14.41 2.81 -1.64
N ALA A 149 15.16 2.11 -2.48
CA ALA A 149 14.67 1.57 -3.73
C ALA A 149 15.20 0.17 -3.98
N PHE A 150 14.43 -0.62 -4.72
CA PHE A 150 14.81 -1.97 -5.14
C PHE A 150 14.62 -2.13 -6.64
N ARG A 151 15.45 -2.97 -7.27
CA ARG A 151 15.30 -3.38 -8.67
C ARG A 151 14.78 -4.80 -8.76
N SER A 152 13.62 -4.98 -9.39
CA SER A 152 13.10 -6.29 -9.76
C SER A 152 12.95 -6.35 -11.27
N ASP A 153 13.52 -7.38 -11.88
CA ASP A 153 13.64 -7.53 -13.32
C ASP A 153 14.35 -6.32 -13.96
N THR A 154 13.58 -5.46 -14.65
CA THR A 154 14.07 -4.25 -15.33
C THR A 154 13.49 -2.96 -14.75
N GLN A 155 12.88 -3.04 -13.57
CA GLN A 155 12.10 -1.96 -13.00
C GLN A 155 12.56 -1.62 -11.60
N ASP A 156 12.68 -0.32 -11.36
CA ASP A 156 13.00 0.23 -10.05
C ASP A 156 11.70 0.55 -9.30
N TRP A 157 11.71 0.22 -8.01
CA TRP A 157 10.58 0.38 -7.08
C TRP A 157 11.03 1.24 -5.91
N GLY A 158 10.39 2.39 -5.73
CA GLY A 158 10.66 3.25 -4.58
C GLY A 158 9.85 2.80 -3.37
N VAL A 159 10.50 2.58 -2.24
CA VAL A 159 9.83 2.32 -0.96
C VAL A 159 9.17 3.60 -0.49
N PHE A 160 7.86 3.71 -0.67
CA PHE A 160 7.09 4.92 -0.35
C PHE A 160 6.48 4.81 1.04
N SER A 161 6.83 5.71 1.96
CA SER A 161 6.27 5.72 3.31
C SER A 161 4.95 6.48 3.37
N LEU A 162 3.85 5.72 3.53
CA LEU A 162 2.53 6.27 3.81
C LEU A 162 2.46 6.83 5.24
N SER A 163 3.25 6.28 6.17
CA SER A 163 3.36 6.83 7.52
C SER A 163 3.89 8.26 7.51
N LEU A 164 4.93 8.55 6.70
CA LEU A 164 5.44 9.92 6.55
C LEU A 164 4.40 10.82 5.88
N LEU A 165 3.76 10.35 4.81
CA LEU A 165 2.69 11.10 4.12
C LEU A 165 1.56 11.51 5.08
N SER A 166 1.09 10.60 5.93
CA SER A 166 0.00 10.87 6.88
C SER A 166 0.32 11.94 7.94
N ARG A 167 1.60 12.24 8.16
CA ARG A 167 2.08 13.21 9.17
C ARG A 167 2.39 14.58 8.56
N THR A 168 2.55 14.66 7.25
CA THR A 168 2.83 15.89 6.51
C THR A 168 1.71 16.93 6.72
N PRO A 169 2.02 18.14 7.25
CA PRO A 169 1.01 19.15 7.54
C PRO A 169 0.13 19.52 6.33
N GLU A 170 0.74 19.68 5.17
CA GLU A 170 0.07 20.07 3.92
C GLU A 170 -0.88 18.98 3.42
N PHE A 171 -0.61 17.72 3.77
CA PHE A 171 -1.49 16.59 3.45
C PHE A 171 -2.69 16.52 4.40
N ARG A 172 -2.50 16.92 5.67
CA ARG A 172 -3.58 16.95 6.67
C ARG A 172 -4.52 18.14 6.52
N GLN A 173 -4.04 19.25 5.97
CA GLN A 173 -4.81 20.48 5.75
C GLN A 173 -5.44 20.48 4.36
N ALA A 174 -6.63 19.88 4.24
CA ALA A 174 -7.33 19.76 2.97
C ALA A 174 -8.23 20.97 2.62
N ALA A 175 -8.35 21.96 3.50
CA ALA A 175 -9.04 23.24 3.22
C ALA A 175 -8.11 24.18 2.43
N ALA A 176 -8.67 24.91 1.46
CA ALA A 176 -7.97 25.91 0.64
C ALA A 176 -8.20 27.34 1.11
#